data_AF-A0A936M536-F1
#
_entry.id   AF-A0A936M536-F1
#
_cell.length_a   1.000
_cell.length_b   1.000
_cell.length_c   1.000
_cell.angle_alpha   90.00
_cell.angle_beta   90.00
_cell.angle_gamma   90.00
#
_symmetry.space_group_name_H-M   'P 1'
#
loop_
_entity.id
_entity.type
_entity.pdbx_description
1 polymer ?
#
loop_
_entity_poly.entity_id
_entity_poly.type
_entity_poly.pdbx_seq_one_letter_code
_entity_poly.pdbx_strand_id
1 'polypeptide(L)'
;MQDCKICSHPERAAIEAAIRAGAPWQDVAARWNLCPVGLAWHAFAHLRGYNPAKPSAPLPPLVEPETPATPKVNPQEDAYWRAVQQAMARALKPFPAAFDAIREALIALDPALFEEPAPAGG
;
A
#
# COMPACT_ATOMS: atom_id res chain seq x y z
N MET A 1 -8.63 24.62 -12.52
CA MET A 1 -8.56 24.44 -11.05
C MET A 1 -9.81 25.04 -10.40
N GLN A 2 -11.03 24.58 -10.72
CA GLN A 2 -12.26 25.26 -10.26
C GLN A 2 -13.45 24.38 -9.80
N ASP A 3 -13.42 23.05 -9.88
CA ASP A 3 -14.59 22.24 -9.46
C ASP A 3 -14.42 21.52 -8.11
N CYS A 4 -13.86 22.20 -7.11
CA CYS A 4 -13.91 21.65 -5.75
C CYS A 4 -15.31 21.86 -5.16
N LYS A 5 -16.10 20.79 -5.07
CA LYS A 5 -17.47 20.84 -4.52
C LYS A 5 -17.54 21.39 -3.09
N ILE A 6 -16.46 21.30 -2.32
CA ILE A 6 -16.39 21.82 -0.94
C ILE A 6 -16.21 23.35 -0.95
N CYS A 7 -15.47 23.90 -1.92
CA CYS A 7 -15.31 25.35 -2.08
C CYS A 7 -16.65 26.06 -2.39
N SER A 8 -17.57 25.37 -3.07
CA SER A 8 -18.92 25.86 -3.38
C SER A 8 -20.01 25.41 -2.40
N HIS A 9 -19.65 24.65 -1.35
CA HIS A 9 -20.63 24.14 -0.39
C HIS A 9 -21.17 25.27 0.51
N PRO A 10 -22.48 25.37 0.76
CA PRO A 10 -23.04 26.43 1.61
C PRO A 10 -22.47 26.39 3.04
N GLU A 11 -22.19 25.19 3.56
CA GLU A 11 -21.58 24.97 4.88
C GLU A 11 -20.05 24.86 4.85
N ARG A 12 -19.38 25.39 3.81
CA ARG A 12 -17.92 25.31 3.65
C ARG A 12 -17.16 25.68 4.93
N ALA A 13 -17.55 26.77 5.59
CA ALA A 13 -16.86 27.24 6.80
C ALA A 13 -16.94 26.21 7.95
N ALA A 14 -18.08 25.53 8.12
CA ALA A 14 -18.25 24.49 9.13
C ALA A 14 -17.43 23.24 8.80
N ILE A 15 -17.39 22.84 7.52
CA ILE A 15 -16.58 21.71 7.04
C ILE A 15 -15.10 21.98 7.29
N GLU A 16 -14.59 23.15 6.89
CA GLU A 16 -13.19 23.52 7.09
C GLU A 16 -12.82 23.61 8.57
N ALA A 17 -13.72 24.10 9.42
CA ALA A 17 -13.52 24.12 10.87
C ALA A 17 -13.39 22.71 11.44
N ALA A 18 -14.25 21.76 11.01
CA ALA A 18 -14.18 20.37 11.44
C ALA A 18 -12.86 19.69 11.00
N ILE A 19 -12.42 19.94 9.77
CA ILE A 19 -11.13 19.43 9.27
C ILE A 19 -9.96 20.00 10.08
N ARG A 20 -9.96 21.30 10.38
CA ARG A 20 -8.91 21.95 11.19
C ARG A 20 -8.90 21.51 12.65
N ALA A 21 -10.08 21.20 13.21
CA ALA A 21 -10.22 20.58 14.52
C ALA A 21 -9.77 19.11 14.51
N GLY A 22 -9.58 18.54 13.32
CA GLY A 22 -9.06 17.19 13.13
C GLY A 22 -10.11 16.10 13.37
N ALA A 23 -11.38 16.42 13.09
CA ALA A 23 -12.43 15.42 13.06
C ALA A 23 -12.10 14.30 12.05
N PRO A 24 -12.47 13.03 12.33
CA PRO A 24 -12.28 11.93 11.39
C PRO A 24 -12.94 12.24 10.05
N TRP A 25 -12.25 11.92 8.94
CA TRP A 25 -12.75 12.20 7.60
C TRP A 25 -14.11 11.55 7.32
N GLN A 26 -14.33 10.34 7.87
CA GLN A 26 -15.56 9.58 7.73
C GLN A 26 -16.74 10.32 8.38
N ASP A 27 -16.54 10.92 9.54
CA ASP A 27 -17.57 11.65 10.26
C ASP A 27 -17.93 12.95 9.53
N VAL A 28 -16.91 13.67 9.05
CA VAL A 28 -17.10 14.86 8.22
C VAL A 28 -17.81 14.50 6.90
N ALA A 29 -17.39 13.43 6.24
CA ALA A 29 -18.03 12.94 5.02
C ALA A 29 -19.51 12.59 5.25
N ALA A 30 -19.81 11.82 6.29
CA ALA A 30 -21.17 11.38 6.61
C ALA A 30 -22.08 12.57 6.96
N ARG A 31 -21.59 13.50 7.81
CA ARG A 31 -22.39 14.63 8.30
C ARG A 31 -22.87 15.56 7.18
N TRP A 32 -22.04 15.77 6.16
CA TRP A 32 -22.36 16.67 5.04
C TRP A 32 -22.61 15.93 3.71
N ASN A 33 -22.74 14.60 3.74
CA ASN A 33 -22.92 13.75 2.57
C ASN A 33 -21.88 14.01 1.45
N LEU A 34 -20.61 14.05 1.84
CA LEU A 34 -19.47 14.33 0.96
C LEU A 34 -18.63 13.08 0.71
N CYS A 35 -17.89 13.06 -0.41
CA CYS A 35 -16.93 12.00 -0.68
C CYS A 35 -15.65 12.19 0.18
N PRO A 36 -15.18 11.17 0.93
CA PRO A 36 -13.95 11.26 1.73
C PRO A 36 -12.71 11.67 0.93
N VAL A 37 -12.57 11.16 -0.30
CA VAL A 37 -11.47 11.52 -1.21
C VAL A 37 -11.52 13.00 -1.58
N GLY A 38 -12.72 13.56 -1.78
CA GLY A 38 -12.91 14.97 -2.06
C GLY A 38 -12.52 15.87 -0.88
N LEU A 39 -12.83 15.46 0.35
CA LEU A 39 -12.41 16.15 1.58
C LEU A 39 -10.88 16.17 1.74
N ALA A 40 -10.22 15.03 1.50
CA ALA A 40 -8.76 14.94 1.53
C ALA A 40 -8.12 15.85 0.49
N TRP A 41 -8.65 15.86 -0.74
CA TRP A 41 -8.18 16.75 -1.81
C TRP A 41 -8.39 18.23 -1.48
N HIS A 42 -9.55 18.60 -0.94
CA HIS A 42 -9.83 19.98 -0.52
C HIS A 42 -8.85 20.45 0.55
N ALA A 43 -8.60 19.63 1.56
CA ALA A 43 -7.68 19.98 2.63
C ALA A 43 -6.23 20.12 2.13
N PHE A 44 -5.78 19.20 1.28
CA PHE A 44 -4.46 19.27 0.67
C PHE A 44 -4.29 20.49 -0.23
N ALA A 45 -5.26 20.78 -1.10
CA ALA A 45 -5.14 21.80 -2.13
C ALA A 45 -5.52 23.23 -1.67
N HIS A 46 -6.38 23.37 -0.66
CA HIS A 46 -7.02 24.65 -0.33
C HIS A 46 -6.83 25.09 1.13
N LEU A 47 -6.61 24.18 2.08
CA LEU A 47 -6.39 24.56 3.47
C LEU A 47 -4.91 24.88 3.73
N ARG A 48 -4.53 26.15 3.62
CA ARG A 48 -3.20 26.63 4.03
C ARG A 48 -2.90 26.24 5.48
N GLY A 49 -1.72 25.67 5.70
CA GLY A 49 -1.26 25.24 7.02
C GLY A 49 -1.87 23.93 7.52
N TYR A 50 -2.65 23.24 6.69
CA TYR A 50 -3.08 21.88 6.99
C TYR A 50 -1.89 20.92 6.89
N ASN A 51 -1.58 20.21 7.97
CA ASN A 51 -0.56 19.16 7.99
C ASN A 51 -1.25 17.79 8.20
N PRO A 52 -1.30 16.92 7.18
CA PRO A 52 -1.95 15.61 7.29
C PRO A 52 -1.24 14.66 8.28
N ALA A 53 -0.01 14.98 8.70
CA ALA A 53 0.77 14.14 9.61
C ALA A 53 0.30 14.20 11.08
N LYS A 54 -0.74 15.00 11.39
CA LYS A 54 -1.29 15.10 12.75
C LYS A 54 -2.65 14.39 12.82
N PRO A 55 -2.69 13.05 13.01
CA PRO A 55 -3.93 12.40 13.37
C PRO A 55 -4.45 13.03 14.68
N SER A 56 -5.68 13.54 14.66
CA SER A 56 -6.21 14.40 15.74
C SER A 56 -7.13 13.68 16.72
N ALA A 57 -7.25 12.36 16.61
CA ALA A 57 -7.73 11.52 17.69
C ALA A 57 -6.72 10.39 17.88
N PRO A 58 -6.48 9.92 19.14
CA PRO A 58 -6.05 8.55 19.29
C PRO A 58 -7.05 7.72 18.49
N LEU A 59 -6.55 6.94 17.52
CA LEU A 59 -7.39 5.94 16.89
C LEU A 59 -8.10 5.21 18.04
N PRO A 60 -9.43 5.02 18.02
CA PRO A 60 -10.01 4.02 18.91
C PRO A 60 -9.15 2.77 18.74
N PRO A 61 -8.81 2.04 19.82
CA PRO A 61 -7.98 0.86 19.70
C PRO A 61 -8.56 0.08 18.54
N LEU A 62 -7.76 -0.06 17.47
CA LEU A 62 -8.15 -0.87 16.35
C LEU A 62 -8.46 -2.19 17.03
N VAL A 63 -9.74 -2.57 17.08
CA VAL A 63 -10.06 -3.98 17.12
C VAL A 63 -9.47 -4.41 15.80
N GLU A 64 -8.20 -4.81 15.83
CA GLU A 64 -7.51 -5.30 14.66
C GLU A 64 -8.46 -6.38 14.18
N PRO A 65 -9.15 -6.20 13.03
CA PRO A 65 -9.88 -7.32 12.47
C PRO A 65 -8.80 -8.39 12.38
N GLU A 66 -8.97 -9.50 13.12
CA GLU A 66 -7.98 -10.57 13.15
C GLU A 66 -7.59 -10.78 11.71
N THR A 67 -6.39 -10.32 11.35
CA THR A 67 -6.04 -10.26 9.94
C THR A 67 -6.03 -11.72 9.57
N PRO A 68 -6.96 -12.21 8.73
CA PRO A 68 -7.07 -13.63 8.52
C PRO A 68 -5.69 -14.05 8.08
N ALA A 69 -5.04 -14.89 8.89
CA ALA A 69 -3.62 -15.16 8.75
C ALA A 69 -3.41 -15.47 7.28
N THR A 70 -2.73 -14.57 6.55
CA THR A 70 -2.60 -14.73 5.10
C THR A 70 -2.00 -16.11 4.93
N PRO A 71 -2.70 -17.04 4.24
CA PRO A 71 -2.21 -18.38 4.14
C PRO A 71 -0.81 -18.27 3.56
N LYS A 72 0.19 -18.69 4.32
CA LYS A 72 1.57 -18.75 3.85
C LYS A 72 1.58 -19.86 2.81
N VAL A 73 1.24 -19.50 1.57
CA VAL A 73 1.34 -20.42 0.44
C VAL A 73 2.82 -20.65 0.24
N ASN A 74 3.28 -21.87 0.54
CA ASN A 74 4.61 -22.29 0.15
C ASN A 74 4.62 -22.39 -1.38
N PRO A 75 5.32 -21.49 -2.11
CA PRO A 75 5.27 -21.50 -3.56
C PRO A 75 5.83 -22.83 -4.13
N GLN A 76 6.72 -23.51 -3.40
CA GLN A 76 7.28 -24.79 -3.83
C GLN A 76 6.25 -25.93 -3.83
N GLU A 77 5.21 -25.84 -2.99
CA GLU A 77 4.17 -26.87 -2.89
C GLU A 77 2.99 -26.59 -3.83
N ASP A 78 2.80 -25.33 -4.21
CA ASP A 78 1.75 -24.90 -5.12
C ASP A 78 1.98 -25.44 -6.55
N ALA A 79 1.00 -26.19 -7.07
CA ALA A 79 1.06 -26.78 -8.39
C ALA A 79 1.06 -25.73 -9.53
N TYR A 80 0.34 -24.62 -9.35
CA TYR A 80 0.32 -23.51 -10.29
C TYR A 80 1.69 -22.83 -10.35
N TRP A 81 2.31 -22.55 -9.19
CA TRP A 81 3.62 -21.91 -9.17
C TRP A 81 4.72 -22.79 -9.79
N ARG A 82 4.69 -24.11 -9.54
CA ARG A 82 5.59 -25.06 -10.22
C ARG A 82 5.42 -25.05 -11.74
N ALA A 83 4.18 -24.93 -12.24
CA ALA A 83 3.93 -24.83 -13.68
C ALA A 83 4.52 -23.54 -14.29
N VAL A 84 4.41 -22.41 -13.59
CA VAL A 84 5.01 -21.13 -14.00
C VAL A 84 6.54 -21.25 -14.09
N GLN A 85 7.20 -21.82 -13.07
CA GLN A 85 8.65 -22.02 -13.09
C GLN A 85 9.11 -22.89 -14.26
N GLN A 86 8.41 -24.00 -14.53
CA GLN A 86 8.72 -24.88 -15.66
C GLN A 86 8.55 -24.17 -17.01
N ALA A 87 7.51 -23.36 -17.16
CA ALA A 87 7.28 -22.58 -18.37
C ALA A 87 8.41 -21.56 -18.60
N MET A 88 8.81 -20.83 -17.55
CA MET A 88 9.92 -19.88 -17.61
C MET A 88 11.25 -20.58 -17.96
N ALA A 89 11.56 -21.71 -17.32
CA ALA A 89 12.76 -22.47 -17.61
C ALA A 89 12.80 -22.97 -19.08
N ARG A 90 11.67 -23.43 -19.61
CA ARG A 90 11.57 -23.83 -21.03
C ARG A 90 11.76 -22.65 -21.99
N ALA A 91 11.15 -21.51 -21.68
CA ALA A 91 11.25 -20.30 -22.50
C ALA A 91 12.68 -19.74 -22.54
N LEU A 92 13.43 -19.84 -21.43
CA LEU A 92 14.81 -19.35 -21.34
C LEU A 92 15.85 -20.32 -21.89
N LYS A 93 15.50 -21.58 -22.16
CA LYS A 93 16.42 -22.62 -22.65
C LYS A 93 17.26 -22.19 -23.88
N PRO A 94 16.72 -21.47 -24.89
CA PRO A 94 17.52 -21.03 -26.03
C PRO A 94 18.45 -19.84 -25.73
N PHE A 95 18.30 -19.18 -24.58
CA PHE A 95 18.97 -17.92 -24.23
C PHE A 95 19.76 -18.04 -22.92
N PRO A 96 20.84 -18.83 -22.88
CA PRO A 96 21.61 -19.08 -21.66
C PRO A 96 22.17 -17.79 -21.03
N ALA A 97 22.65 -16.84 -21.84
CA ALA A 97 23.14 -15.56 -21.35
C ALA A 97 22.05 -14.71 -20.66
N ALA A 98 20.79 -14.82 -21.08
CA ALA A 98 19.68 -14.13 -20.43
C ALA A 98 19.37 -14.75 -19.06
N PHE A 99 19.51 -16.07 -18.92
CA PHE A 99 19.37 -16.76 -17.65
C PHE A 99 20.45 -16.31 -16.65
N ASP A 100 21.71 -16.23 -17.09
CA ASP A 100 22.81 -15.75 -16.26
C ASP A 100 22.60 -14.31 -15.80
N ALA A 101 22.19 -13.40 -16.70
CA ALA A 101 21.90 -12.02 -16.36
C ALA A 101 20.75 -11.88 -15.33
N ILE A 102 19.69 -12.68 -15.46
CA ILE A 102 18.60 -12.71 -14.47
C ILE A 102 19.12 -13.18 -13.11
N ARG A 103 19.95 -14.24 -13.10
CA ARG A 103 20.54 -14.77 -11.87
C ARG A 103 21.43 -13.72 -11.18
N GLU A 104 22.31 -13.05 -11.93
CA GLU A 104 23.15 -11.98 -11.41
C GLU A 104 22.33 -10.82 -10.83
N ALA A 105 21.26 -10.42 -11.53
CA ALA A 105 20.35 -9.38 -11.04
C ALA A 105 19.65 -9.77 -9.73
N LEU A 106 19.23 -11.04 -9.60
CA LEU A 106 18.60 -11.54 -8.38
C LEU A 106 19.58 -11.61 -7.20
N ILE A 107 20.82 -12.07 -7.43
CA ILE A 107 21.88 -12.07 -6.41
C ILE A 107 22.18 -10.64 -5.95
N ALA A 108 22.21 -9.68 -6.87
CA ALA A 108 22.46 -8.27 -6.53
C ALA A 108 21.34 -7.64 -5.70
N LEU A 109 20.08 -8.10 -5.87
CA LEU A 109 18.94 -7.62 -5.09
C LEU A 109 18.92 -8.19 -3.66
N ASP A 110 19.26 -9.47 -3.51
CA ASP A 110 19.30 -10.14 -2.21
C ASP A 110 20.35 -11.27 -2.20
N PRO A 111 21.58 -10.97 -1.77
CA PRO A 111 22.66 -11.96 -1.70
C PRO A 111 22.34 -13.13 -0.77
N ALA A 112 21.59 -12.87 0.31
CA ALA A 112 21.28 -13.86 1.35
C ALA A 112 20.36 -14.99 0.84
N LEU A 113 19.64 -14.78 -0.26
CA LEU A 113 18.86 -15.83 -0.92
C LEU A 113 19.72 -16.90 -1.60
N PHE A 114 21.01 -16.62 -1.83
CA PHE A 114 21.92 -17.49 -2.58
C PHE A 114 23.16 -17.92 -1.78
N GLU A 115 23.28 -17.51 -0.52
CA GLU A 115 24.30 -18.07 0.38
C GLU A 115 23.90 -19.51 0.74
N GLU A 116 24.71 -20.49 0.35
CA GLU A 116 24.54 -21.85 0.85
C GLU A 116 24.66 -21.83 2.39
N PRO A 117 23.74 -22.48 3.12
CA PRO A 117 23.84 -22.55 4.56
C PRO A 117 25.20 -23.16 4.91
N ALA A 118 25.96 -22.47 5.76
CA ALA A 118 27.28 -22.91 6.18
C ALA A 118 27.25 -24.40 6.57
N PRO A 119 28.23 -25.22 6.12
CA PRO A 119 28.22 -26.65 6.43
C PRO A 119 28.11 -26.82 7.93
N ALA A 120 27.09 -27.56 8.38
CA ALA A 120 26.94 -27.91 9.79
C ALA A 120 28.21 -28.65 10.21
N GLY A 121 29.06 -27.99 11.01
CA GLY A 121 30.32 -28.55 11.48
C GLY A 121 30.09 -29.90 12.16
N GLY A 122 30.78 -30.92 11.66
CA GLY A 122 30.82 -32.27 12.23
C GLY A 122 31.86 -32.43 13.33
#